data_AF-A0A644YZ47-F1
#
_entry.id   AF-A0A644YZ47-F1
#
_cell.length_a   1.000
_cell.length_b   1.000
_cell.length_c   1.000
_cell.angle_alpha   90.00
_cell.angle_beta   90.00
_cell.angle_gamma   90.00
#
_symmetry.space_group_name_H-M   'P 1'
#
loop_
_entity.id
_entity.type
_entity.pdbx_description
1 polymer ?
#
loop_
_entity_poly.entity_id
_entity_poly.type
_entity_poly.pdbx_seq_one_letter_code
_entity_poly.pdbx_strand_id
1 'polypeptide(L)'
;MLGASHKEIKAINSYVMTFYVSVLAAGAQLIYGAATKSLVFNIEFYSFIAILLLAFISTVVALMAFLQGVKIIGSSNAAIFSTLEPIVSLVLGVIILKEALTVRIVIGSLLIISSMVILAKE
;
A
#
# COMPACT_ATOMS: atom_id res chain seq x y z
N MET A 1 -0.08 -5.54 11.22
CA MET A 1 1.36 -5.80 10.99
C MET A 1 2.02 -6.75 12.00
N LEU A 2 1.34 -7.16 13.08
CA LEU A 2 1.85 -8.08 14.12
C LEU A 2 2.40 -9.43 13.59
N GLY A 3 1.83 -9.96 12.50
CA GLY A 3 2.30 -11.21 11.89
C GLY A 3 3.67 -11.11 11.20
N ALA A 4 3.95 -10.01 10.48
CA ALA A 4 5.19 -9.87 9.69
C ALA A 4 6.47 -9.78 10.54
N SER A 5 6.32 -9.55 11.85
CA SER A 5 7.44 -9.43 12.79
C SER A 5 7.83 -10.75 13.47
N HIS A 6 7.14 -11.86 13.19
CA HIS A 6 7.54 -13.18 13.66
C HIS A 6 8.82 -13.64 12.95
N LYS A 7 9.76 -14.23 13.71
CA LYS A 7 11.07 -14.68 13.21
C LYS A 7 10.96 -15.57 11.96
N GLU A 8 9.92 -16.40 11.89
CA GLU A 8 9.66 -17.31 10.77
C GLU A 8 9.31 -16.57 9.47
N ILE A 9 8.55 -15.48 9.56
CA ILE A 9 8.14 -14.69 8.39
C ILE A 9 9.33 -13.88 7.86
N LYS A 10 10.22 -13.39 8.73
CA LYS A 10 11.47 -12.73 8.30
C LYS A 10 12.42 -13.64 7.52
N ALA A 11 12.39 -14.95 7.79
CA ALA A 11 13.23 -15.95 7.12
C ALA A 11 12.75 -16.28 5.68
N ILE A 12 11.48 -15.98 5.36
CA ILE A 12 10.91 -16.25 4.05
C ILE A 12 11.35 -15.18 3.05
N ASN A 13 11.62 -15.61 1.82
CA ASN A 13 11.98 -14.70 0.73
C ASN A 13 10.84 -13.70 0.44
N SER A 14 11.16 -12.41 0.24
CA SER A 14 10.18 -11.34 0.03
C SER A 14 9.28 -11.62 -1.17
N TYR A 15 9.81 -12.29 -2.21
CA TYR A 15 9.06 -12.72 -3.38
C TYR A 15 7.95 -13.73 -3.03
N VAL A 16 8.26 -14.72 -2.21
CA VAL A 16 7.32 -15.78 -1.81
C VAL A 16 6.21 -15.19 -0.94
N MET A 17 6.56 -14.26 -0.06
CA MET A 17 5.59 -13.59 0.80
C MET A 17 4.63 -12.71 0.00
N THR A 18 5.15 -11.94 -0.95
CA THR A 18 4.35 -11.13 -1.89
C THR A 18 3.42 -12.00 -2.71
N PHE A 19 3.90 -13.17 -3.17
CA PHE A 19 3.11 -14.14 -3.91
C PHE A 19 1.91 -14.63 -3.09
N TYR A 20 2.12 -15.11 -1.86
CA TYR A 20 1.02 -15.60 -1.02
C TYR A 20 -0.01 -14.50 -0.71
N VAL A 21 0.44 -13.30 -0.36
CA VAL A 21 -0.47 -12.17 -0.10
C VAL A 21 -1.30 -11.84 -1.35
N SER A 22 -0.68 -11.82 -2.52
CA SER A 22 -1.37 -11.49 -3.78
C SER A 22 -2.38 -12.56 -4.19
N VAL A 23 -2.05 -13.85 -4.02
CA VAL A 23 -2.96 -14.95 -4.33
C VAL A 23 -4.17 -14.96 -3.40
N LEU A 24 -3.96 -14.77 -2.10
CA LEU A 24 -5.05 -14.70 -1.13
C LEU A 24 -5.96 -13.50 -1.38
N ALA A 25 -5.39 -12.33 -1.66
CA ALA A 25 -6.15 -11.14 -2.00
C ALA A 25 -6.97 -11.31 -3.29
N ALA A 26 -6.39 -11.91 -4.33
CA ALA A 26 -7.09 -12.19 -5.59
C ALA A 26 -8.26 -13.17 -5.38
N GLY A 27 -8.04 -14.24 -4.60
CA GLY A 27 -9.09 -15.20 -4.27
C GLY A 27 -10.24 -14.56 -3.49
N ALA A 28 -9.93 -13.74 -2.47
CA ALA A 28 -10.93 -13.02 -1.70
C ALA A 28 -11.74 -12.04 -2.57
N GLN A 29 -11.07 -11.29 -3.45
CA GLN A 29 -11.72 -10.33 -4.35
C GLN A 29 -12.62 -11.04 -5.37
N LEU A 30 -12.23 -12.21 -5.85
CA LEU A 30 -13.04 -13.02 -6.77
C LEU A 30 -14.30 -13.55 -6.09
N ILE A 31 -14.19 -14.07 -4.86
CA ILE A 31 -15.35 -14.53 -4.08
C ILE A 31 -16.30 -13.37 -3.81
N TYR A 32 -15.77 -12.22 -3.39
CA TYR A 32 -16.57 -11.02 -3.14
C TYR A 32 -17.28 -10.51 -4.41
N GLY A 33 -16.56 -10.44 -5.53
CA GLY A 33 -17.12 -10.04 -6.82
C GLY A 33 -18.21 -10.99 -7.31
N ALA A 34 -18.00 -12.31 -7.15
CA ALA A 34 -18.99 -13.32 -7.50
C ALA A 34 -20.25 -13.23 -6.62
N ALA A 35 -20.08 -13.06 -5.30
CA ALA A 35 -21.18 -12.93 -4.35
C ALA A 35 -22.04 -11.67 -4.60
N THR A 36 -21.41 -10.56 -4.99
CA THR A 36 -22.10 -9.28 -5.26
C THR A 36 -22.58 -9.14 -6.71
N LYS A 37 -22.24 -10.08 -7.59
CA LYS A 37 -22.45 -10.00 -9.05
C LYS A 37 -21.83 -8.74 -9.69
N SER A 38 -20.80 -8.18 -9.07
CA SER A 38 -20.12 -6.96 -9.52
C SER A 38 -18.99 -7.25 -10.51
N LEU A 39 -18.88 -8.48 -11.01
CA LEU A 39 -17.83 -8.87 -11.96
C LEU A 39 -18.11 -8.27 -13.34
N VAL A 40 -17.29 -7.30 -13.71
CA VAL A 40 -17.33 -6.67 -15.04
C VAL A 40 -16.32 -7.36 -15.94
N PHE A 41 -16.81 -8.04 -16.98
CA PHE A 41 -15.96 -8.71 -17.97
C PHE A 41 -15.76 -7.89 -19.25
N ASN A 42 -16.56 -6.85 -19.46
CA ASN A 42 -16.40 -5.93 -20.57
C ASN A 42 -15.44 -4.80 -20.16
N ILE A 43 -14.15 -5.00 -20.41
CA ILE A 43 -13.09 -4.07 -20.03
C ILE A 43 -12.50 -3.47 -21.30
N GLU A 44 -12.55 -2.13 -21.42
CA GLU A 44 -11.88 -1.40 -22.48
C GLU A 44 -10.35 -1.52 -22.37
N PHE A 45 -9.64 -1.43 -23.51
CA PHE A 45 -8.18 -1.61 -23.55
C PHE A 45 -7.42 -0.67 -22.60
N TYR A 46 -7.85 0.59 -22.49
CA TYR A 46 -7.24 1.55 -21.58
C TYR A 46 -7.40 1.14 -20.11
N SER A 47 -8.62 0.73 -19.73
CA SER A 47 -8.92 0.23 -18.38
C SER A 47 -8.13 -1.04 -18.06
N PHE A 48 -7.96 -1.93 -19.03
CA PHE A 48 -7.13 -3.13 -18.86
C PHE A 48 -5.68 -2.78 -18.55
N ILE A 49 -5.07 -1.86 -19.30
CA ILE A 49 -3.71 -1.38 -19.05
C ILE A 49 -3.61 -0.72 -17.67
N ALA A 50 -4.57 0.14 -17.31
CA ALA A 50 -4.59 0.80 -16.02
C ALA A 50 -4.65 -0.19 -14.85
N ILE A 51 -5.50 -1.22 -14.95
CA ILE A 51 -5.60 -2.31 -13.96
C ILE A 51 -4.28 -3.07 -13.87
N LEU A 52 -3.62 -3.35 -15.00
CA LEU A 52 -2.35 -4.08 -15.03
C LEU A 52 -1.24 -3.26 -14.37
N LEU A 53 -1.16 -1.96 -14.66
CA LEU A 53 -0.22 -1.04 -14.01
C LEU A 53 -0.47 -0.93 -12.50
N LEU A 54 -1.73 -0.81 -12.07
CA LEU A 54 -2.09 -0.80 -10.65
C LEU A 54 -1.69 -2.11 -9.97
N ALA A 55 -2.04 -3.26 -10.56
CA ALA A 55 -1.72 -4.55 -9.99
C ALA A 55 -0.21 -4.79 -9.89
N PHE A 56 0.55 -4.42 -10.91
CA PHE A 56 1.98 -4.68 -10.92
C PHE A 56 2.77 -3.64 -10.13
N ILE A 57 2.63 -2.35 -10.47
CA ILE A 57 3.44 -1.27 -9.87
C ILE A 57 2.94 -0.95 -8.47
N SER A 58 1.64 -0.64 -8.31
CA SER A 58 1.09 -0.20 -7.02
C SER A 58 0.96 -1.33 -6.00
N THR A 59 0.87 -2.60 -6.42
CA THR A 59 0.77 -3.72 -5.47
C THR A 59 2.07 -4.52 -5.39
N VAL A 60 2.48 -5.20 -6.46
CA VAL A 60 3.62 -6.15 -6.40
C VAL A 60 4.92 -5.41 -6.09
N VAL A 61 5.27 -4.38 -6.87
CA VAL A 61 6.52 -3.64 -6.70
C VAL A 61 6.53 -2.89 -5.36
N ALA A 62 5.44 -2.21 -5.01
CA ALA A 62 5.33 -1.49 -3.74
C ALA A 62 5.45 -2.43 -2.53
N LEU A 63 4.76 -3.57 -2.52
CA LEU A 63 4.82 -4.52 -1.41
C LEU A 63 6.20 -5.17 -1.29
N MET A 64 6.84 -5.48 -2.43
CA MET A 64 8.22 -6.00 -2.43
C MET A 64 9.19 -4.97 -1.85
N ALA A 65 9.11 -3.71 -2.27
CA ALA A 65 9.93 -2.63 -1.75
C ALA A 65 9.71 -2.44 -0.24
N PHE A 66 8.45 -2.47 0.20
CA PHE A 66 8.08 -2.38 1.62
C PHE A 66 8.66 -3.55 2.44
N LEU A 67 8.46 -4.79 2.00
CA LEU A 67 8.98 -5.98 2.69
C LEU A 67 10.51 -5.99 2.72
N GLN A 68 11.16 -5.52 1.66
CA GLN A 68 12.61 -5.36 1.65
C GLN A 68 13.06 -4.26 2.63
N GLY A 69 12.35 -3.13 2.70
CA GLY A 69 12.57 -2.09 3.71
C GLY A 69 12.44 -2.65 5.13
N VAL A 70 11.39 -3.41 5.42
CA VAL A 70 11.20 -4.09 6.72
C VAL A 70 12.37 -5.00 7.08
N LYS A 71 13.00 -5.67 6.09
CA LYS A 71 14.21 -6.49 6.32
C LYS A 71 15.44 -5.66 6.66
N ILE A 72 15.58 -4.47 6.08
CA ILE A 72 16.73 -3.58 6.28
C ILE A 72 16.64 -2.81 7.60
N ILE A 73 15.49 -2.13 7.86
CA ILE A 73 15.34 -1.21 9.00
C ILE A 73 14.47 -1.77 10.14
N GLY A 74 13.92 -2.98 9.99
CA GLY A 74 13.00 -3.58 10.96
C GLY A 74 11.55 -3.16 10.76
N SER A 75 10.63 -3.95 11.33
CA SER A 75 9.18 -3.77 11.18
C SER A 75 8.66 -2.49 11.85
N SER A 76 9.21 -2.11 13.00
CA SER A 76 8.79 -0.88 13.72
C SER A 76 9.11 0.37 12.89
N ASN A 77 10.37 0.55 12.50
CA ASN A 77 10.79 1.70 11.72
C ASN A 77 10.12 1.73 10.34
N ALA A 78 10.00 0.59 9.67
CA ALA A 78 9.27 0.53 8.40
C ALA A 78 7.80 0.92 8.54
N ALA A 79 7.13 0.55 9.63
CA ALA A 79 5.76 0.99 9.90
C ALA A 79 5.69 2.51 10.10
N ILE A 80 6.64 3.10 10.84
CA ILE A 80 6.74 4.55 11.01
C ILE A 80 6.93 5.23 9.65
N PHE A 81 7.86 4.76 8.82
CA PHE A 81 8.06 5.30 7.47
C PHE A 81 6.81 5.15 6.58
N SER A 82 6.04 4.07 6.73
CA SER A 82 4.78 3.88 5.98
C SER A 82 3.75 4.95 6.31
N THR A 83 3.82 5.59 7.49
CA THR A 83 2.95 6.72 7.83
C THR A 83 3.23 8.00 7.04
N LEU A 84 4.28 8.03 6.20
CA LEU A 84 4.51 9.10 5.23
C LEU A 84 3.61 8.99 3.99
N GLU A 85 2.96 7.84 3.78
CA GLU A 85 2.06 7.60 2.64
C GLU A 85 1.01 8.69 2.44
N PRO A 86 0.32 9.22 3.48
CA PRO A 86 -0.64 10.32 3.34
C PRO A 86 -0.03 11.61 2.78
N ILE A 87 1.23 11.90 3.08
CA ILE A 87 1.92 13.11 2.61
C ILE A 87 2.25 12.95 1.13
N VAL A 88 2.82 11.81 0.75
CA VAL A 88 3.14 11.50 -0.65
C VAL A 88 1.86 11.48 -1.47
N SER A 89 0.80 10.85 -0.95
CA SER A 89 -0.51 10.80 -1.57
C SER A 89 -1.12 12.19 -1.76
N LEU A 90 -1.03 13.07 -0.76
CA LEU A 90 -1.47 14.47 -0.89
C LEU A 90 -0.69 15.21 -1.99
N VAL A 91 0.64 15.10 -2.00
CA VAL A 91 1.48 15.79 -3.00
C VAL A 91 1.12 15.30 -4.41
N LEU A 92 1.00 13.98 -4.60
CA LEU A 92 0.64 13.40 -5.89
C LEU A 92 -0.82 13.70 -6.27
N GLY A 93 -1.75 13.73 -5.31
CA GLY A 93 -3.16 14.10 -5.54
C GLY A 93 -3.30 15.53 -6.05
N VAL A 94 -2.52 16.46 -5.51
CA VAL A 94 -2.53 17.87 -5.95
C VAL A 94 -1.84 18.04 -7.30
N ILE A 95 -0.69 17.39 -7.51
CA ILE A 95 0.09 17.57 -8.75
C ILE A 95 -0.54 16.82 -9.93
N ILE A 96 -0.89 15.54 -9.73
CA ILE A 96 -1.35 14.64 -10.79
C ILE A 96 -2.86 14.73 -10.96
N LEU A 97 -3.63 14.61 -9.86
CA LEU A 97 -5.10 14.59 -9.90
C LEU A 97 -5.71 16.00 -9.83
N LYS A 98 -4.89 17.05 -9.58
CA LYS A 98 -5.33 18.45 -9.44
C LYS A 98 -6.41 18.63 -8.35
N GLU A 99 -6.32 17.84 -7.28
CA GLU A 99 -7.24 17.95 -6.15
C GLU A 99 -7.08 19.28 -5.42
N ALA A 100 -8.19 19.84 -4.95
CA ALA A 100 -8.19 21.10 -4.21
C ALA A 100 -7.64 20.90 -2.79
N LEU A 101 -6.57 21.63 -2.45
CA LEU A 101 -6.05 21.69 -1.09
C LEU A 101 -7.01 22.46 -0.19
N THR A 102 -7.77 21.73 0.61
CA THR A 102 -8.60 22.33 1.67
C THR A 102 -7.80 22.45 2.96
N VAL A 103 -8.15 23.43 3.79
CA VAL A 103 -7.53 23.65 5.10
C VAL A 103 -7.60 22.41 5.99
N ARG A 104 -8.67 21.62 5.88
CA ARG A 104 -8.85 20.36 6.63
C ARG A 104 -7.80 19.31 6.26
N ILE A 105 -7.51 19.16 4.96
CA ILE A 105 -6.50 18.22 4.47
C ILE A 105 -5.11 18.62 4.99
N VAL A 106 -4.78 19.92 4.93
CA VAL A 106 -3.50 20.43 5.43
C VAL A 106 -3.33 20.17 6.93
N ILE A 107 -4.35 20.44 7.75
CA ILE A 107 -4.31 20.16 9.19
C ILE A 107 -4.14 18.66 9.45
N GLY A 108 -4.88 17.80 8.74
CA GLY A 108 -4.77 16.36 8.86
C GLY A 108 -3.35 15.85 8.55
N SER A 109 -2.74 16.31 7.45
CA SER A 109 -1.38 15.94 7.08
C SER A 109 -0.34 16.41 8.09
N LEU A 110 -0.49 17.62 8.66
CA LEU A 110 0.38 18.13 9.73
C LEU A 110 0.31 17.27 11.00
N LEU A 111 -0.89 16.81 11.38
CA LEU A 111 -1.06 15.90 12.52
C LEU A 111 -0.33 14.57 12.29
N ILE A 112 -0.45 13.98 11.09
CA ILE A 112 0.25 12.73 10.73
C ILE A 112 1.77 12.89 10.80
N ILE A 113 2.30 14.00 10.24
CA ILE A 113 3.74 14.32 10.31
C ILE A 113 4.19 14.43 11.78
N SER A 114 3.41 15.13 12.61
CA SER A 114 3.73 15.33 14.02
C SER A 114 3.79 14.00 14.77
N SER A 115 2.81 13.13 14.56
CA SER A 115 2.79 11.78 15.14
C SER A 115 3.99 10.94 14.70
N MET A 116 4.36 10.99 13.42
CA MET A 116 5.54 10.28 12.92
C MET A 116 6.83 10.76 13.59
N VAL A 117 7.04 12.08 13.73
CA VAL A 117 8.24 12.63 14.36
C VAL A 117 8.33 12.24 15.84
N ILE A 118 7.20 12.18 16.55
CA ILE A 118 7.15 11.74 17.94
C ILE A 118 7.51 10.25 18.03
N LEU A 119 6.88 9.41 17.21
CA LEU A 119 7.07 7.96 17.24
C LEU A 119 8.47 7.53 16.76
N ALA A 120 9.08 8.30 15.85
CA ALA A 120 10.44 8.04 15.37
C ALA A 120 11.54 8.43 16.38
N LYS A 121 11.19 9.19 17.43
CA LYS A 121 12.11 9.60 18.50
C LYS A 121 12.14 8.64 19.68
N GLU A 122 11.21 7.69 19.77
CA GLU A 122 11.22 6.56 20.70
C GLU A 122 11.98 5.36 20.11
#